data_AF-A0A945JX36-F1
#
_entry.id   AF-A0A945JX36-F1
#
_cell.length_a   1.000
_cell.length_b   1.000
_cell.length_c   1.000
_cell.angle_alpha   90.00
_cell.angle_beta   90.00
_cell.angle_gamma   90.00
#
_symmetry.space_group_name_H-M   'P 1'
#
loop_
_entity.id
_entity.type
_entity.pdbx_description
1 polymer ?
#
loop_
_entity_poly.entity_id
_entity_poly.type
_entity_poly.pdbx_seq_one_letter_code
_entity_poly.pdbx_strand_id
1 'polypeptide(L)'
;MRRVIDGDTLDVVIDLGLGQRAFPRLRLRGVDTPELYTGAGRRAREFVEARLAVDDMIVVATRRTDTYGRYLGDVRYLGGSSDAGQVVAKGVYLNRELLEEGLARRYLG
;
A
#
# COMPACT_ATOMS: atom_id res chain seq x y z
N MET A 1 5.45 6.55 -4.59
CA MET A 1 4.59 6.76 -3.40
C MET A 1 4.67 8.23 -2.95
N ARG A 2 3.62 8.84 -2.36
CA ARG A 2 3.72 10.21 -1.79
C ARG A 2 3.92 10.20 -0.28
N ARG A 3 3.10 9.46 0.47
CA ARG A 3 3.19 9.38 1.94
C ARG A 3 2.52 8.11 2.46
N VAL A 4 3.08 7.48 3.49
CA VAL A 4 2.39 6.50 4.32
C VAL A 4 1.62 7.26 5.40
N ILE A 5 0.30 7.06 5.46
CA ILE A 5 -0.55 7.69 6.48
C ILE A 5 -0.56 6.81 7.72
N ASP A 6 -0.96 5.56 7.51
CA ASP A 6 -1.05 4.49 8.50
C ASP A 6 -0.48 3.21 7.86
N GLY A 7 -0.32 2.13 8.63
CA GLY A 7 0.19 0.88 8.09
C GLY A 7 -0.70 0.25 6.99
N ASP A 8 -1.99 0.60 6.94
CA ASP A 8 -2.93 0.14 5.91
C ASP A 8 -3.37 1.26 4.94
N THR A 9 -2.94 2.52 5.13
CA THR A 9 -3.46 3.67 4.40
C THR A 9 -2.33 4.50 3.79
N LEU A 10 -2.38 4.69 2.47
CA LEU A 10 -1.30 5.29 1.66
C LEU A 10 -1.84 6.41 0.77
N ASP A 11 -1.13 7.53 0.72
CA ASP A 11 -1.31 8.53 -0.34
C ASP A 11 -0.33 8.19 -1.47
N VAL A 12 -0.88 7.81 -2.62
CA VAL A 12 -0.10 7.36 -3.78
C VAL A 12 -0.19 8.34 -4.95
N VAL A 13 0.77 8.26 -5.86
CA VAL A 13 0.74 8.97 -7.14
C VAL A 13 0.61 7.90 -8.20
N ILE A 14 -0.47 7.94 -8.96
CA ILE A 14 -0.71 7.05 -10.09
C ILE A 14 -0.48 7.85 -11.36
N ASP A 15 0.49 7.44 -12.16
CA ASP A 15 0.68 7.94 -13.51
C ASP A 15 -0.39 7.31 -14.42
N LEU A 16 -1.23 8.15 -15.03
CA LEU A 16 -2.29 7.71 -15.95
C LEU A 16 -1.85 7.78 -17.42
N GLY A 17 -0.58 8.12 -17.66
CA GLY A 17 -0.04 8.45 -18.97
C GLY A 17 -0.38 9.88 -19.40
N LEU A 18 0.20 10.32 -20.52
CA LEU A 18 -0.11 11.61 -21.15
C LEU A 18 0.12 12.83 -20.24
N GLY A 19 1.03 12.73 -19.28
CA GLY A 19 1.32 13.78 -18.29
C GLY A 19 0.26 13.94 -17.20
N GLN A 20 -0.78 13.10 -17.18
CA GLN A 20 -1.84 13.11 -16.17
C GLN A 20 -1.41 12.28 -14.96
N ARG A 21 -1.65 12.82 -13.76
CA ARG A 21 -1.38 12.11 -12.50
C ARG A 21 -2.59 12.17 -11.60
N ALA A 22 -2.96 11.03 -11.02
CA ALA A 22 -3.95 10.94 -9.96
C ALA A 22 -3.26 10.82 -8.61
N PHE A 23 -3.89 11.41 -7.58
CA PHE A 23 -3.38 11.42 -6.21
C PHE A 23 -4.38 10.76 -5.25
N PRO A 24 -4.75 9.49 -5.46
CA PRO A 24 -5.75 8.86 -4.61
C PRO A 24 -5.18 8.49 -3.24
N ARG A 25 -6.07 8.47 -2.24
CA ARG A 25 -5.86 7.75 -0.99
C ARG A 25 -6.26 6.29 -1.17
N LEU A 26 -5.32 5.40 -0.94
CA LEU A 26 -5.47 3.96 -1.06
C LEU A 26 -5.52 3.32 0.34
N ARG A 27 -6.49 2.44 0.56
CA ARG A 27 -6.55 1.56 1.73
C ARG A 27 -6.27 0.12 1.30
N LEU A 28 -5.39 -0.54 2.03
CA LEU A 28 -5.05 -1.93 1.80
C LEU A 28 -6.27 -2.81 2.10
N ARG A 29 -6.72 -3.54 1.10
CA ARG A 29 -7.85 -4.45 1.21
C ARG A 29 -7.50 -5.64 2.11
N GLY A 30 -8.46 -6.05 2.94
CA GLY A 30 -8.37 -7.31 3.67
C GLY A 30 -7.50 -7.26 4.93
N VAL A 31 -6.96 -6.09 5.26
CA VAL A 31 -6.06 -5.88 6.39
C VAL A 31 -6.45 -4.63 7.17
N ASP A 32 -6.25 -4.66 8.47
CA ASP A 32 -6.47 -3.54 9.37
C ASP A 32 -5.27 -3.43 10.32
N THR A 33 -4.59 -2.28 10.28
CA THR A 33 -3.42 -2.04 11.13
C THR A 33 -3.83 -1.36 12.43
N PRO A 34 -3.14 -1.60 13.55
CA PRO A 34 -3.41 -0.93 14.80
C PRO A 34 -3.32 0.60 14.68
N GLU A 35 -4.07 1.28 15.53
CA GLU A 35 -4.12 2.75 15.54
C GLU A 35 -2.75 3.40 15.71
N LEU A 36 -2.49 4.47 14.95
CA LEU A 36 -1.17 5.08 14.81
C LEU A 36 -0.58 5.63 16.11
N TYR A 37 -1.42 6.03 17.07
CA TYR A 37 -0.96 6.49 18.38
C TYR A 37 -0.42 5.35 19.26
N THR A 38 -0.67 4.09 18.90
CA THR A 38 -0.11 2.92 19.58
C THR A 38 1.30 2.59 19.07
N GLY A 39 2.12 1.95 19.91
CA GLY A 39 3.44 1.48 19.48
C GLY A 39 3.37 0.45 18.35
N ALA A 40 2.29 -0.33 18.27
CA ALA A 40 2.08 -1.28 17.18
C ALA A 40 1.75 -0.57 15.86
N GLY A 41 0.91 0.47 15.88
CA GLY A 41 0.57 1.25 14.69
C GLY A 41 1.78 1.99 14.12
N ARG A 42 2.65 2.56 14.98
CA ARG A 42 3.92 3.16 14.53
C ARG A 42 4.83 2.15 13.86
N ARG A 43 5.02 0.96 14.45
CA ARG A 43 5.82 -0.10 13.83
C ARG A 43 5.26 -0.55 12.49
N ALA A 44 3.94 -0.69 12.36
CA ALA A 44 3.31 -1.04 11.10
C ALA A 44 3.56 0.03 10.02
N ARG A 45 3.47 1.32 10.38
CA ARG A 45 3.79 2.41 9.48
C ARG A 45 5.27 2.42 9.07
N GLU A 46 6.18 2.35 10.03
CA GLU A 46 7.64 2.33 9.79
C GLU A 46 8.03 1.16 8.89
N PHE A 47 7.40 -0.01 9.10
CA PHE A 47 7.57 -1.17 8.23
C PHE A 47 7.19 -0.86 6.79
N VAL A 48 6.00 -0.29 6.56
CA VAL A 48 5.56 0.07 5.21
C VAL A 48 6.44 1.15 4.58
N GLU A 49 6.84 2.16 5.35
CA GLU A 49 7.77 3.20 4.88
C GLU A 49 9.12 2.61 4.47
N ALA A 50 9.64 1.63 5.22
CA ALA A 50 10.88 0.93 4.88
C ALA A 50 10.73 0.02 3.64
N ARG A 51 9.59 -0.65 3.48
CA ARG A 51 9.33 -1.52 2.31
C ARG A 51 9.03 -0.74 1.04
N LEU A 52 8.41 0.43 1.16
CA LEU A 52 8.05 1.31 0.05
C LEU A 52 8.96 2.54 0.01
N ALA A 53 10.25 2.35 0.30
CA ALA A 53 11.22 3.42 0.29
C ALA A 53 11.12 4.24 -1.01
N VAL A 54 11.42 5.53 -0.89
CA VAL A 54 11.29 6.50 -1.99
C VAL A 54 12.07 5.97 -3.20
N ASP A 55 11.40 5.97 -4.37
CA ASP A 55 11.85 5.51 -5.70
C ASP A 55 11.47 4.09 -6.14
N ASP A 56 10.84 3.27 -5.29
CA ASP A 56 10.31 1.97 -5.75
C ASP A 56 8.99 2.10 -6.54
N MET A 57 8.92 1.40 -7.67
CA MET A 57 7.67 1.24 -8.43
C MET A 57 6.74 0.30 -7.66
N ILE A 58 5.51 0.78 -7.41
CA ILE A 58 4.45 -0.04 -6.82
C ILE A 58 3.34 -0.26 -7.84
N VAL A 59 2.75 -1.45 -7.82
CA VAL A 59 1.58 -1.78 -8.62
C VAL A 59 0.38 -1.91 -7.71
N VAL A 60 -0.64 -1.09 -7.98
CA VAL A 60 -1.88 -1.08 -7.23
C VAL A 60 -2.96 -1.78 -8.05
N ALA A 61 -3.50 -2.87 -7.52
CA ALA A 61 -4.68 -3.53 -8.08
C ALA A 61 -5.91 -3.09 -7.28
N THR A 62 -6.67 -2.14 -7.82
CA THR A 62 -7.93 -1.68 -7.22
C THR A 62 -9.09 -2.60 -7.64
N ARG A 63 -10.02 -2.88 -6.72
CA ARG A 63 -11.24 -3.66 -7.03
C ARG A 63 -12.53 -2.91 -6.81
N ARG A 64 -12.58 -2.03 -5.82
CA ARG A 64 -13.76 -1.24 -5.48
C ARG A 64 -13.36 0.11 -4.91
N THR A 65 -14.25 1.08 -5.06
CA THR A 65 -14.25 2.30 -4.27
C THR A 65 -15.08 2.02 -3.02
N ASP A 66 -14.53 2.28 -1.83
CA ASP A 66 -15.30 2.24 -0.58
C ASP A 66 -16.36 3.35 -0.60
N THR A 67 -17.38 3.22 0.24
CA THR A 67 -18.49 4.17 0.49
C THR A 67 -18.02 5.60 0.73
N TYR A 68 -16.76 5.77 1.17
CA TYR A 68 -16.12 7.05 1.46
C TYR A 68 -15.22 7.59 0.32
N GLY A 69 -15.32 7.04 -0.89
CA GLY A 69 -14.52 7.50 -2.03
C GLY A 69 -13.04 7.08 -2.01
N ARG A 70 -12.67 6.17 -1.09
CA ARG A 70 -11.29 5.62 -0.99
C ARG A 70 -11.15 4.43 -1.92
N TYR A 71 -9.99 4.30 -2.55
CA TYR A 71 -9.68 3.09 -3.32
C TYR A 71 -9.32 1.96 -2.36
N LEU A 72 -9.99 0.82 -2.49
CA LEU A 72 -9.63 -0.44 -1.83
C LEU A 72 -8.86 -1.31 -2.81
N GLY A 73 -7.64 -1.68 -2.43
CA GLY A 73 -6.75 -2.41 -3.33
C GLY A 73 -5.68 -3.24 -2.65
N ASP A 74 -5.08 -4.09 -3.47
CA ASP A 74 -3.89 -4.85 -3.12
C ASP A 74 -2.67 -4.09 -3.68
N VAL A 75 -1.62 -3.93 -2.85
CA VAL A 75 -0.37 -3.29 -3.27
C VAL A 75 0.70 -4.35 -3.47
N ARG A 76 1.38 -4.29 -4.61
CA ARG A 76 2.56 -5.08 -4.90
C ARG A 76 3.77 -4.18 -5.07
N TYR A 77 4.90 -4.63 -4.57
CA TYR A 77 6.17 -3.94 -4.73
C TYR A 77 7.29 -4.96 -4.93
N LEU A 78 8.39 -4.52 -5.53
CA LEU A 78 9.60 -5.30 -5.70
C LEU A 78 10.78 -4.34 -5.47
N GLY A 79 11.47 -4.49 -4.34
CA GLY A 79 12.53 -3.56 -3.94
C GLY A 79 13.59 -3.39 -5.02
N GLY A 80 13.92 -2.15 -5.36
CA GLY A 80 14.90 -1.78 -6.39
C GLY A 80 14.42 -1.98 -7.83
N SER A 81 13.15 -2.32 -8.06
CA SER A 81 12.58 -2.44 -9.39
C SER A 81 11.77 -1.20 -9.76
N SER A 82 12.12 -0.57 -10.89
CA SER A 82 11.32 0.50 -11.50
C SER A 82 10.40 -0.01 -12.62
N ASP A 83 10.47 -1.30 -12.96
CA ASP A 83 9.64 -1.91 -14.02
C ASP A 83 8.35 -2.51 -13.45
N ALA A 84 7.21 -2.02 -13.94
CA ALA A 84 5.89 -2.48 -13.50
C ALA A 84 5.65 -3.96 -13.87
N GLY A 85 6.18 -4.45 -14.98
CA GLY A 85 6.05 -5.84 -15.41
C GLY A 85 6.75 -6.80 -14.43
N GLN A 86 7.95 -6.48 -13.98
CA GLN A 86 8.68 -7.24 -12.96
C GLN A 86 7.95 -7.21 -11.61
N VAL A 87 7.39 -6.05 -11.20
CA VAL A 87 6.60 -5.95 -9.97
C VAL A 87 5.35 -6.83 -10.04
N VAL A 88 4.67 -6.91 -11.19
CA VAL A 88 3.52 -7.81 -11.40
C VAL A 88 3.95 -9.28 -11.40
N ALA A 89 5.09 -9.62 -11.99
CA ALA A 89 5.53 -11.01 -12.11
C ALA A 89 6.12 -11.55 -10.79
N LYS A 90 6.94 -10.76 -10.10
CA LYS A 90 7.80 -11.20 -8.98
C LYS A 90 7.60 -10.42 -7.69
N GLY A 91 6.87 -9.31 -7.73
CA GLY A 91 6.66 -8.47 -6.56
C GLY A 91 5.82 -9.16 -5.48
N VAL A 92 6.07 -8.80 -4.24
CA VAL A 92 5.37 -9.31 -3.06
C VAL A 92 4.15 -8.46 -2.72
N TYR A 93 3.16 -9.06 -2.08
CA TYR A 93 1.94 -8.36 -1.66
C TYR A 93 2.14 -7.73 -0.29
N LEU A 94 2.09 -6.40 -0.21
CA LEU A 94 2.23 -5.66 1.05
C LEU A 94 1.15 -6.07 2.07
N ASN A 95 -0.10 -6.22 1.62
CA ASN A 95 -1.22 -6.66 2.46
C ASN A 95 -0.91 -8.01 3.13
N ARG A 96 -0.30 -8.94 2.38
CA ARG A 96 0.03 -10.28 2.91
C ARG A 96 1.14 -10.19 3.94
N GLU A 97 2.18 -9.43 3.61
CA GLU A 97 3.34 -9.30 4.47
C GLU A 97 3.01 -8.64 5.81
N LEU A 98 2.12 -7.64 5.82
CA LEU A 98 1.62 -7.06 7.07
C LEU A 98 0.91 -8.07 7.97
N LEU A 99 0.23 -9.07 7.40
CA LEU A 99 -0.39 -10.16 8.17
C LEU A 99 0.65 -11.16 8.68
N GLU A 100 1.62 -11.52 7.84
CA GLU A 100 2.68 -12.48 8.18
C GLU A 100 3.61 -11.95 9.28
N GLU A 101 3.92 -10.65 9.27
CA GLU A 101 4.70 -9.96 10.31
C GLU A 101 3.89 -9.62 11.57
N GLY A 102 2.59 -9.95 11.60
CA GLY A 102 1.70 -9.64 12.74
C GLY A 102 1.47 -8.13 12.95
N LEU A 103 1.69 -7.32 11.93
CA LEU A 103 1.53 -5.86 11.93
C LEU A 103 0.10 -5.43 11.57
N ALA A 104 -0.69 -6.33 10.98
CA ALA A 104 -2.11 -6.14 10.69
C ALA A 104 -2.94 -7.36 11.10
N ARG A 105 -4.24 -7.14 11.25
CA ARG A 105 -5.24 -8.21 11.39
C ARG A 105 -6.02 -8.36 10.10
N ARG A 106 -6.51 -9.58 9.84
CA ARG A 106 -7.37 -9.83 8.68
C ARG A 106 -8.71 -9.13 8.89
N TYR A 107 -9.08 -8.30 7.93
CA TYR A 107 -10.35 -7.58 7.91
C TYR A 107 -11.19 -8.10 6.75
N LEU A 108 -12.42 -8.51 7.02
CA LEU A 108 -13.33 -9.10 6.02
C LEU A 108 -14.46 -8.15 5.60
N GLY A 109 -14.35 -6.86 5.96
CA GLY A 109 -15.34 -5.84 5.60
C GLY A 109 -15.55 -5.70 4.11
#